data_AF-H9FCJ7-F1
#
_entry.id   AF-H9FCJ7-F1
#
_cell.length_a   1.000
_cell.length_b   1.000
_cell.length_c   1.000
_cell.angle_alpha   90.00
_cell.angle_beta   90.00
_cell.angle_gamma   90.00
#
_symmetry.space_group_name_H-M   'P 1'
#
loop_
_entity.id
_entity.type
_entity.pdbx_description
1 polymer ?
#
loop_
_entity_poly.entity_id
_entity_poly.type
_entity_poly.pdbx_seq_one_letter_code
_entity_poly.pdbx_strand_id
1 'polypeptide(L)' 'LRSAGLPSHSSVISQHSKGSKSPDLLMYQGPPDTAEVIKTLPQKYRRKLVSQEEIEFIQRGGPE' A
#
# COMPACT_ATOMS: atom_id res chain seq x y z
N LEU A 1 24.26 -33.86 12.23
CA LEU A 1 23.79 -32.50 12.60
C LEU A 1 24.14 -31.56 11.45
N ARG A 2 23.22 -31.32 10.51
CA ARG A 2 23.43 -30.39 9.39
C ARG A 2 22.75 -29.08 9.72
N SER A 3 23.52 -28.10 10.16
CA SER A 3 23.06 -26.73 10.33
C SER A 3 22.90 -26.12 8.94
N ALA A 4 21.66 -25.97 8.46
CA ALA A 4 21.38 -25.20 7.25
C ALA A 4 21.70 -23.73 7.56
N GLY A 5 22.78 -23.23 6.97
CA GLY A 5 23.20 -21.83 7.10
C GLY A 5 22.12 -20.91 6.54
N LEU A 6 21.62 -20.02 7.38
CA LEU A 6 20.72 -18.95 6.98
C LEU A 6 21.46 -18.02 5.99
N PRO A 7 20.81 -17.52 4.93
CA PRO A 7 21.42 -16.53 4.06
C PRO A 7 21.75 -15.26 4.86
N SER A 8 23.02 -14.86 4.85
CA SER A 8 23.48 -13.58 5.37
C SER A 8 23.05 -12.49 4.40
N HIS A 9 21.94 -11.81 4.70
CA HIS A 9 21.52 -10.65 3.92
C HIS A 9 22.34 -9.45 4.35
N SER A 10 23.44 -9.19 3.65
CA SER A 10 24.15 -7.92 3.76
C SER A 10 23.20 -6.82 3.28
N SER A 11 22.70 -6.00 4.21
CA SER A 11 21.93 -4.79 3.88
C SER A 11 22.90 -3.76 3.30
N VAL A 12 23.16 -3.87 2.00
CA VAL A 12 23.94 -2.87 1.28
C VAL A 12 23.18 -2.52 0.02
N ILE A 13 22.77 -1.25 -0.01
CA ILE A 13 22.26 -0.48 -1.15
C ILE A 13 20.75 -0.62 -1.40
N SER A 14 19.98 0.30 -0.83
CA SER A 14 19.07 1.08 -1.68
C SER A 14 19.44 2.54 -1.55
N GLN A 15 20.32 2.94 -2.46
CA GLN A 15 20.74 4.30 -2.71
C GLN A 15 19.50 5.17 -2.90
N HIS A 16 19.31 6.11 -1.99
CA HIS A 16 18.45 7.30 -2.11
C HIS A 16 18.20 7.68 -3.58
N SER A 17 17.09 7.22 -4.14
CA SER A 17 16.61 7.68 -5.43
C SER A 17 16.14 9.11 -5.26
N LYS A 18 17.04 10.05 -5.54
CA LYS A 18 16.72 11.47 -5.64
C LYS A 18 15.55 11.63 -6.59
N GLY A 19 14.43 12.11 -6.05
CA GLY A 19 13.32 12.74 -6.76
C GLY A 19 13.12 12.33 -8.21
N SER A 20 12.66 11.11 -8.45
CA SER A 20 11.75 10.90 -9.58
C SER A 20 10.39 11.38 -9.09
N LYS A 21 10.00 12.59 -9.50
CA LYS A 21 8.58 12.95 -9.46
C LYS A 21 7.96 11.97 -10.43
N SER A 22 7.38 10.88 -9.95
CA SER A 22 6.69 9.94 -10.84
C SER A 22 5.60 10.73 -11.55
N PRO A 23 5.71 10.99 -12.86
CA PRO A 23 4.53 11.35 -13.62
C PRO A 23 3.66 10.09 -13.64
N ASP A 24 2.35 10.26 -13.57
CA ASP A 24 1.35 9.22 -13.85
C ASP A 24 0.96 8.20 -12.76
N LEU A 25 1.12 8.50 -11.46
CA LEU A 25 0.27 7.84 -10.46
C LEU A 25 -1.18 8.39 -10.45
N LEU A 26 -1.39 9.58 -11.03
CA LEU A 26 -2.72 10.20 -11.14
C LEU A 26 -3.55 9.67 -12.32
N MET A 27 -2.93 9.00 -13.30
CA MET A 27 -3.64 8.55 -14.51
C MET A 27 -4.40 7.22 -14.32
N TYR A 28 -4.21 6.57 -13.18
CA TYR A 28 -4.92 5.33 -12.80
C TYR A 28 -5.79 5.49 -11.55
N GLN A 29 -6.17 6.72 -11.18
CA GLN A 29 -7.34 6.89 -10.33
C GLN A 29 -8.58 6.55 -11.17
N GLY A 30 -8.97 5.28 -11.14
CA GLY A 30 -10.30 4.89 -11.57
C GLY A 30 -11.35 5.75 -10.87
N PRO A 31 -12.58 5.83 -11.40
CA PRO A 31 -13.65 6.61 -10.77
C PRO A 31 -13.65 6.40 -9.26
N PRO A 32 -13.59 7.47 -8.44
CA PRO A 32 -13.50 7.33 -6.99
C PRO A 32 -14.59 6.37 -6.51
N ASP A 33 -14.20 5.40 -5.70
CA ASP A 33 -15.14 4.45 -5.07
C ASP A 33 -16.11 5.26 -4.19
N THR A 34 -17.21 5.72 -4.78
CA THR A 34 -18.23 6.52 -4.11
C THR A 34 -19.23 5.60 -3.41
N ALA A 35 -19.81 6.07 -2.31
CA ALA A 35 -20.76 5.29 -1.53
C ALA A 35 -21.94 4.76 -2.38
N GLU A 36 -22.40 5.55 -3.36
CA GLU A 36 -23.48 5.15 -4.26
C GLU A 36 -23.07 4.00 -5.18
N VAL A 37 -21.87 4.05 -5.79
CA VAL A 37 -21.36 2.96 -6.62
C VAL A 37 -21.17 1.68 -5.80
N ILE A 38 -20.58 1.78 -4.60
CA ILE A 38 -20.37 0.63 -3.72
C ILE A 38 -21.69 -0.06 -3.35
N LYS A 39 -22.76 0.71 -3.11
CA LYS A 39 -24.09 0.15 -2.79
C LYS A 39 -24.65 -0.69 -3.95
N THR A 40 -24.37 -0.31 -5.20
CA THR A 40 -24.85 -1.06 -6.38
C THR A 40 -24.08 -2.36 -6.62
N LEU A 41 -22.85 -2.49 -6.12
CA LEU A 41 -22.02 -3.67 -6.35
C LEU A 41 -22.50 -4.88 -5.52
N PRO A 42 -22.34 -6.12 -6.02
CA PRO A 42 -22.58 -7.32 -5.21
C PRO A 42 -21.66 -7.38 -3.99
N GLN A 43 -22.14 -7.98 -2.89
CA GLN A 43 -21.43 -8.00 -1.61
C GLN A 43 -20.00 -8.57 -1.69
N LYS A 44 -19.76 -9.56 -2.56
CA LYS A 44 -18.42 -10.17 -2.76
C LYS A 44 -17.38 -9.22 -3.38
N TYR A 45 -17.80 -8.10 -3.96
CA TYR A 45 -16.95 -7.10 -4.60
C TYR A 45 -16.91 -5.77 -3.84
N ARG A 46 -17.76 -5.59 -2.81
CA ARG A 46 -17.75 -4.38 -1.98
C ARG A 46 -16.51 -4.37 -1.09
N ARG A 47 -15.71 -3.30 -1.18
CA ARG A 47 -14.60 -3.03 -0.24
C ARG A 47 -15.16 -2.73 1.15
N LYS A 48 -14.39 -3.01 2.19
CA LYS A 48 -14.73 -2.62 3.57
C LYS A 48 -14.47 -1.13 3.76
N LEU A 49 -15.30 -0.49 4.60
CA LEU A 49 -15.03 0.88 5.03
C LEU A 49 -13.75 0.87 5.88
N VAL A 50 -12.89 1.83 5.60
CA VAL A 50 -11.66 2.09 6.36
C VAL A 50 -11.98 3.18 7.39
N SER A 51 -11.57 2.99 8.64
CA SER A 51 -11.78 4.00 9.69
C SER A 51 -10.81 5.18 9.50
N GLN A 52 -11.15 6.34 10.09
CA GLN A 52 -10.27 7.52 10.03
C GLN A 52 -8.90 7.25 10.68
N GLU A 53 -8.87 6.52 11.79
CA GLU A 53 -7.63 6.07 12.44
C GLU A 53 -6.76 5.24 11.49
N GLU A 54 -7.36 4.27 10.80
CA GLU A 54 -6.63 3.40 9.87
C GLU A 54 -6.12 4.19 8.65
N ILE A 55 -6.91 5.13 8.14
CA ILE A 55 -6.49 6.07 7.09
C ILE A 55 -5.24 6.84 7.54
N GLU A 56 -5.23 7.35 8.77
CA GLU A 56 -4.10 8.09 9.32
C GLU A 56 -2.88 7.20 9.57
N PHE A 57 -3.09 5.99 10.08
CA PHE A 57 -2.02 5.01 10.29
C PHE A 57 -1.35 4.62 8.97
N ILE A 58 -2.15 4.37 7.93
CA ILE A 58 -1.67 4.06 6.57
C ILE A 58 -0.89 5.24 6.00
N GLN A 59 -1.42 6.47 6.10
CA GLN A 59 -0.75 7.67 5.58
C GLN A 59 0.55 7.99 6.31
N ARG A 60 0.62 7.71 7.62
CA ARG A 60 1.81 7.94 8.45
C ARG A 60 2.89 6.86 8.25
N GLY A 61 2.52 5.68 7.75
CA GLY A 61 3.46 4.59 7.49
C GLY A 61 3.64 3.61 8.66
N GLY A 62 2.73 3.59 9.63
CA GLY A 62 2.76 2.66 10.76
C GLY A 62 3.04 3.32 12.12
N PRO A 63 3.34 2.50 13.16
CA PRO A 63 3.70 3.00 14.48
C PRO A 63 5.14 3.55 14.48
N GLU A 64 5.39 4.51 15.38
CA GLU A 64 6.74 5.02 15.70
C GLU A 64 7.52 4.08 16.62
#